data_AF-A0A1M4IPX0-F1
#
_entry.id   AF-A0A1M4IPX0-F1
#
_cell.length_a   1.000
_cell.length_b   1.000
_cell.length_c   1.000
_cell.angle_alpha   90.00
_cell.angle_beta   90.00
_cell.angle_gamma   90.00
#
_symmetry.space_group_name_H-M   'P 1'
#
loop_
_entity.id
_entity.type
_entity.pdbx_description
1 polymer ?
#
loop_
_entity_poly.entity_id
_entity_poly.type
_entity_poly.pdbx_seq_one_letter_code
_entity_poly.pdbx_strand_id
1 'polypeptide(L)'
;MADITYIRTERGWLYLAAVLDLYSRKIVGWAMAPTMLAELVCTALQMAIVLRQPKPGLIVHTDRGSQRFLLNLKMERLWQRRYANPTEASADITHYIVAFHNTQRLQSTLGYRAPADYENAAA
;
A
#
# COMPACT_ATOMS: atom_id res chain seq x y z
N MET A 1 -0.79 9.34 4.09
CA MET A 1 -0.81 8.50 5.31
C MET A 1 0.13 7.31 5.13
N ALA A 2 0.90 6.87 6.14
CA ALA A 2 1.83 5.73 6.04
C ALA A 2 1.61 4.68 7.15
N ASP A 3 1.86 3.39 6.83
CA ASP A 3 1.78 2.27 7.79
C ASP A 3 2.71 1.11 7.41
N ILE A 4 3.02 0.25 8.39
CA ILE A 4 3.92 -0.89 8.24
C ILE A 4 3.21 -2.19 8.64
N THR A 5 3.43 -3.25 7.87
CA THR A 5 3.06 -4.61 8.26
C THR A 5 4.17 -5.60 7.93
N TYR A 6 4.04 -6.84 8.41
CA TYR A 6 4.96 -7.92 8.11
C TYR A 6 4.23 -9.08 7.43
N ILE A 7 4.94 -9.77 6.55
CA ILE A 7 4.44 -10.86 5.70
C ILE A 7 5.31 -12.07 5.99
N ARG A 8 4.67 -13.21 6.28
CA ARG A 8 5.39 -14.46 6.53
C ARG A 8 5.77 -15.11 5.20
N THR A 9 7.04 -15.46 5.08
CA THR A 9 7.57 -16.33 4.01
C THR A 9 8.25 -17.53 4.65
N GLU A 10 8.55 -18.58 3.89
CA GLU A 10 9.29 -19.74 4.39
C GLU A 10 10.75 -19.41 4.75
N ARG A 11 11.30 -18.32 4.19
CA ARG A 11 12.66 -17.83 4.48
C ARG A 11 12.76 -16.77 5.57
N GLY A 12 11.64 -16.40 6.19
CA GLY A 12 11.61 -15.36 7.22
C GLY A 12 10.50 -14.34 7.01
N TRP A 13 10.65 -13.16 7.58
CA TRP A 13 9.69 -12.08 7.49
C TRP A 13 10.07 -11.09 6.38
N LEU A 14 9.06 -10.57 5.69
CA LEU A 14 9.16 -9.45 4.77
C LEU A 14 8.33 -8.30 5.33
N TYR A 15 8.95 -7.16 5.58
CA TYR A 15 8.27 -5.96 6.03
C TYR A 15 7.76 -5.18 4.82
N LEU A 16 6.57 -4.61 4.92
CA LEU A 16 5.92 -3.77 3.92
C LEU A 16 5.59 -2.43 4.55
N ALA A 17 6.09 -1.34 3.98
CA ALA A 17 5.58 0.00 4.23
C ALA A 17 4.72 0.44 3.04
N ALA A 18 3.57 1.06 3.30
CA ALA A 18 2.68 1.56 2.27
C ALA A 18 2.20 2.98 2.59
N VAL A 19 2.13 3.83 1.55
CA VAL A 19 1.67 5.21 1.60
C VAL A 19 0.34 5.31 0.86
N LEU A 20 -0.69 5.67 1.62
CA LEU A 20 -2.05 5.87 1.18
C LEU A 20 -2.32 7.37 0.98
N ASP A 21 -2.82 7.73 -0.19
CA ASP A 21 -3.48 9.02 -0.39
C ASP A 21 -4.86 9.00 0.28
N LEU A 22 -5.13 9.95 1.18
CA LEU A 22 -6.38 9.99 1.93
C LEU A 22 -7.57 10.45 1.08
N TYR A 23 -7.33 11.25 0.03
CA TYR A 23 -8.36 11.76 -0.85
C TYR A 23 -8.88 10.64 -1.78
N SER A 24 -7.99 10.02 -2.56
CA SER A 24 -8.39 8.98 -3.52
C SER A 24 -8.39 7.56 -2.94
N ARG A 25 -7.86 7.36 -1.72
CA ARG A 25 -7.65 6.04 -1.09
C ARG A 25 -6.73 5.11 -1.91
N LYS A 26 -5.98 5.68 -2.83
CA LYS A 26 -5.00 4.99 -3.67
C LYS A 26 -3.71 4.77 -2.87
N ILE A 27 -3.12 3.59 -3.00
CA ILE A 27 -1.76 3.38 -2.53
C ILE A 27 -0.82 3.98 -3.57
N VAL A 28 -0.11 5.03 -3.17
CA VAL A 28 0.70 5.88 -4.05
C VAL A 28 2.20 5.66 -3.84
N GLY A 29 2.60 4.89 -2.84
CA GLY A 29 3.98 4.43 -2.66
C GLY A 29 4.04 3.23 -1.75
N TRP A 30 4.99 2.32 -1.97
CA TRP A 30 5.22 1.17 -1.11
C TRP A 30 6.68 0.73 -1.21
N ALA A 31 7.17 0.06 -0.17
CA ALA A 31 8.50 -0.53 -0.15
C ALA A 31 8.46 -1.80 0.69
N MET A 32 9.33 -2.76 0.33
CA MET A 32 9.44 -4.04 1.04
C MET A 32 10.89 -4.39 1.32
N ALA A 33 11.18 -4.87 2.53
CA ALA A 33 12.53 -5.26 2.96
C ALA A 33 12.52 -6.37 4.01
N PRO A 34 13.58 -7.19 4.12
CA PRO A 34 13.68 -8.24 5.14
C PRO A 34 13.86 -7.68 6.57
N THR A 35 14.21 -6.39 6.71
CA THR A 35 14.43 -5.72 7.99
C THR A 35 13.57 -4.47 8.14
N MET A 36 13.10 -4.20 9.36
CA MET A 36 12.29 -3.02 9.69
C MET A 36 13.17 -1.79 9.95
N LEU A 37 13.77 -1.24 8.90
CA LEU A 37 14.59 -0.01 8.96
C LEU A 37 13.75 1.23 8.69
N ALA A 38 14.12 2.37 9.26
CA ALA A 38 13.49 3.67 8.98
C ALA A 38 13.50 4.00 7.48
N GLU A 39 14.54 3.56 6.77
CA GLU A 39 14.69 3.68 5.31
C GLU A 39 13.53 3.07 4.52
N LEU A 40 12.86 2.04 5.06
CA LEU A 40 11.73 1.40 4.40
C LEU A 40 10.56 2.39 4.20
N VAL A 41 10.26 3.17 5.23
CA VAL A 41 9.21 4.20 5.17
C VAL A 41 9.64 5.36 4.29
N CYS A 42 10.90 5.79 4.40
CA CYS A 42 11.45 6.84 3.54
C CYS A 42 11.36 6.46 2.06
N THR A 43 11.65 5.20 1.72
CA THR A 43 11.55 4.69 0.34
C THR A 43 10.11 4.72 -0.17
N ALA A 44 9.16 4.23 0.63
CA ALA A 44 7.74 4.27 0.26
C ALA A 44 7.22 5.70 0.12
N LEU A 45 7.67 6.62 0.98
CA LEU A 45 7.32 8.04 0.91
C LEU A 45 7.95 8.72 -0.30
N GLN A 46 9.21 8.44 -0.61
CA GLN A 46 9.89 9.00 -1.77
C GLN A 46 9.19 8.57 -3.06
N MET A 47 8.80 7.30 -3.16
CA MET A 47 7.98 6.81 -4.27
C MET A 47 6.67 7.60 -4.39
N ALA A 48 5.97 7.83 -3.28
CA ALA A 48 4.74 8.62 -3.27
C ALA A 48 4.94 10.07 -3.71
N ILE A 49 6.02 10.72 -3.25
CA ILE A 49 6.36 12.10 -3.64
C ILE A 49 6.65 12.18 -5.14
N VAL A 50 7.45 11.25 -5.67
CA VAL A 50 7.78 11.18 -7.10
C VAL A 50 6.54 10.99 -7.96
N LEU A 51 5.63 10.10 -7.54
CA LEU A 51 4.40 9.80 -8.28
C LEU A 51 3.33 10.89 -8.18
N ARG A 52 3.24 11.62 -7.05
CA ARG A 52 2.19 12.62 -6.81
C ARG A 52 2.60 14.04 -7.11
N GLN A 53 3.89 14.36 -7.10
CA GLN A 53 4.41 15.73 -7.23
C GLN A 53 3.61 16.76 -6.41
N PRO A 54 3.41 16.52 -5.10
CA PRO A 54 2.53 17.35 -4.28
C PRO A 54 3.09 18.79 -4.17
N LYS A 55 2.18 19.77 -4.12
CA LYS A 55 2.56 21.16 -3.84
C LYS A 55 3.14 21.29 -2.41
N PRO A 56 4.00 22.27 -2.16
CA PRO A 56 4.44 22.60 -0.81
C PRO A 56 3.25 22.76 0.15
N GLY A 57 3.38 22.25 1.38
CA GLY A 57 2.31 22.24 2.37
C GLY A 57 1.57 20.90 2.53
N LEU A 58 1.98 19.84 1.82
CA LEU A 58 1.46 18.49 2.05
C LEU A 58 1.73 18.04 3.49
N ILE A 59 0.67 17.60 4.18
CA ILE A 59 0.77 17.02 5.53
C ILE A 59 0.80 15.49 5.41
N VAL A 60 1.87 14.88 5.92
CA VAL A 60 1.96 13.42 6.05
C VAL A 60 1.49 13.04 7.45
N HIS A 61 0.33 12.38 7.52
CA HIS A 61 -0.20 11.87 8.79
C HIS A 61 0.27 10.42 9.05
N THR A 62 0.76 10.17 10.25
CA THR A 62 1.28 8.86 10.71
C THR A 62 0.43 8.28 11.84
N ASP A 63 -0.88 8.07 11.65
CA ASP A 63 -1.69 7.19 12.51
C ASP A 63 -2.93 6.56 11.83
N ARG A 64 -3.30 5.36 12.33
CA ARG A 64 -4.49 4.47 12.18
C ARG A 64 -5.41 4.43 10.92
N GLY A 65 -5.50 5.42 10.05
CA GLY A 65 -6.37 5.40 8.84
C GLY A 65 -6.04 4.39 7.72
N SER A 66 -4.90 3.71 7.80
CA SER A 66 -4.36 2.65 6.93
C SER A 66 -4.74 1.26 7.41
N GLN A 67 -5.23 1.12 8.65
CA GLN A 67 -5.63 -0.17 9.22
C GLN A 67 -6.58 -0.91 8.27
N ARG A 68 -7.47 -0.17 7.60
CA ARG A 68 -8.39 -0.74 6.63
C ARG A 68 -7.68 -1.35 5.43
N PHE A 69 -6.70 -0.67 4.85
CA PHE A 69 -5.92 -1.22 3.74
C PHE A 69 -5.15 -2.48 4.18
N LEU A 70 -4.43 -2.42 5.30
CA LEU A 70 -3.66 -3.57 5.78
C LEU A 70 -4.54 -4.76 6.16
N LEU A 71 -5.73 -4.51 6.74
CA LEU A 71 -6.69 -5.56 7.04
C LEU A 71 -7.20 -6.22 5.76
N ASN A 72 -7.58 -5.44 4.76
CA ASN A 72 -8.01 -5.98 3.47
C ASN A 72 -6.90 -6.81 2.82
N LEU A 73 -5.67 -6.29 2.78
CA LEU A 73 -4.52 -7.02 2.27
C LEU A 73 -4.32 -8.37 2.99
N LYS A 74 -4.45 -8.38 4.32
CA LYS A 74 -4.34 -9.60 5.10
C LYS A 74 -5.42 -10.62 4.73
N MET A 75 -6.67 -10.17 4.69
CA MET A 75 -7.84 -11.03 4.49
C MET A 75 -7.96 -11.54 3.05
N GLU A 76 -7.73 -10.65 2.08
CA GLU A 76 -7.93 -10.90 0.65
C GLU A 76 -6.71 -11.59 0.02
N ARG A 77 -5.51 -11.43 0.60
CA ARG A 77 -4.28 -11.98 0.04
C ARG A 77 -3.46 -12.80 1.00
N LEU A 78 -3.02 -12.24 2.12
CA LEU A 78 -1.97 -12.86 2.94
C LEU A 78 -2.43 -14.14 3.64
N TRP A 79 -3.68 -14.22 4.08
CA TRP A 79 -4.21 -15.42 4.75
C TRP A 79 -4.48 -16.57 3.79
N GLN A 80 -4.56 -16.30 2.49
CA GLN A 80 -4.82 -17.29 1.45
C GLN A 80 -3.52 -17.84 0.81
N ARG A 81 -2.35 -17.33 1.22
CA ARG A 81 -1.07 -17.60 0.55
C ARG A 81 0.01 -18.01 1.54
N ARG A 82 0.87 -18.92 1.11
CA ARG A 82 2.17 -19.20 1.72
C ARG A 82 3.24 -18.91 0.68
N TYR A 83 4.11 -17.96 0.97
CA TYR A 83 5.21 -17.58 0.06
C TYR A 83 6.47 -18.35 0.40
N ALA A 84 7.12 -18.92 -0.61
CA ALA A 84 8.39 -19.62 -0.46
C ALA A 84 9.52 -18.63 -0.12
N ASN A 85 9.47 -17.40 -0.64
CA ASN A 85 10.56 -16.43 -0.47
C ASN A 85 10.09 -14.96 -0.58
N PRO A 86 10.93 -14.00 -0.14
CA PRO A 86 10.61 -12.57 -0.23
C PRO A 86 10.33 -12.04 -1.63
N THR A 87 10.97 -12.60 -2.66
CA THR A 87 10.78 -12.17 -4.05
C THR A 87 9.37 -12.49 -4.55
N GLU A 88 8.89 -13.71 -4.29
CA GLU A 88 7.53 -14.12 -4.59
C GLU A 88 6.50 -13.24 -3.87
N ALA A 89 6.68 -13.06 -2.55
CA ALA A 89 5.83 -12.19 -1.76
C ALA A 89 5.81 -10.75 -2.30
N SER A 90 6.98 -10.21 -2.67
CA SER A 90 7.08 -8.84 -3.17
C SER A 90 6.36 -8.64 -4.51
N ALA A 91 6.51 -9.61 -5.43
CA ALA A 91 5.82 -9.57 -6.72
C ALA A 91 4.30 -9.64 -6.54
N ASP A 92 3.84 -10.54 -5.66
CA ASP A 92 2.44 -10.75 -5.36
C ASP A 92 1.77 -9.52 -4.74
N ILE A 93 2.40 -8.94 -3.71
CA ILE A 93 1.93 -7.73 -3.04
C ILE A 93 1.88 -6.54 -4.00
N THR A 94 2.92 -6.38 -4.81
CA THR A 94 2.97 -5.31 -5.81
C THR A 94 1.82 -5.46 -6.81
N HIS A 95 1.58 -6.69 -7.29
CA HIS A 95 0.45 -6.97 -8.17
C HIS A 95 -0.89 -6.70 -7.48
N TYR A 96 -1.07 -7.14 -6.23
CA TYR A 96 -2.28 -6.84 -5.46
C TYR A 96 -2.51 -5.33 -5.31
N ILE A 97 -1.48 -4.55 -4.99
CA ILE A 97 -1.60 -3.09 -4.83
C ILE A 97 -2.02 -2.44 -6.15
N VAL A 98 -1.28 -2.73 -7.22
CA VAL A 98 -1.45 -2.03 -8.50
C VAL A 98 -2.66 -2.52 -9.26
N ALA A 99 -2.76 -3.84 -9.47
CA ALA A 99 -3.74 -4.44 -10.37
C ALA A 99 -5.08 -4.76 -9.72
N PHE A 100 -5.17 -4.77 -8.38
CA PHE A 100 -6.41 -5.04 -7.67
C PHE A 100 -6.85 -3.88 -6.76
N HIS A 101 -6.07 -3.54 -5.72
CA HIS A 101 -6.47 -2.51 -4.75
C HIS A 101 -6.70 -1.16 -5.42
N ASN A 102 -5.74 -0.70 -6.23
CA ASN A 102 -5.82 0.62 -6.86
C ASN A 102 -6.84 0.68 -8.02
N THR A 103 -6.97 -0.40 -8.79
CA THR A 103 -7.69 -0.38 -10.08
C THR A 103 -9.04 -1.07 -10.07
N GLN A 104 -9.32 -1.97 -9.13
CA GLN A 104 -10.52 -2.81 -9.16
C GLN A 104 -11.30 -2.81 -7.84
N ARG A 105 -10.61 -2.61 -6.70
CA ARG A 105 -11.22 -2.80 -5.38
C ARG A 105 -12.20 -1.68 -5.04
N LEU A 106 -13.48 -2.00 -5.05
CA LEU A 106 -14.55 -1.05 -4.72
C LEU A 106 -14.52 -0.66 -3.24
N GLN A 107 -14.73 0.62 -2.96
CA GLN A 107 -14.80 1.14 -1.60
C GLN A 107 -16.08 1.95 -1.40
N SER A 108 -16.86 1.63 -0.36
CA SER A 108 -18.09 2.36 -0.03
C SER A 108 -17.85 3.84 0.24
N THR A 109 -16.70 4.19 0.83
CA THR A 109 -16.26 5.58 1.05
C THR A 109 -16.03 6.37 -0.23
N LEU A 110 -15.89 5.69 -1.38
CA LEU A 110 -15.69 6.27 -2.70
C LEU A 110 -16.94 6.13 -3.58
N GLY A 111 -18.10 5.82 -3.01
CA GLY A 111 -19.32 5.57 -3.76
C GLY A 111 -19.26 4.29 -4.60
N TYR A 112 -18.64 3.23 -4.05
CA TYR A 112 -18.43 1.95 -4.72
C TYR A 112 -17.62 2.05 -6.02
N ARG A 113 -16.61 2.92 -6.03
CA ARG A 113 -15.61 3.03 -7.10
C ARG A 113 -14.26 2.49 -6.64
N ALA A 114 -13.44 2.05 -7.59
CA ALA A 114 -12.03 1.80 -7.31
C ALA A 114 -11.27 3.13 -7.09
N PRO A 115 -10.16 3.13 -6.34
CA PRO A 115 -9.36 4.34 -6.11
C PRO A 115 -8.95 5.07 -7.39
N ALA A 116 -8.53 4.35 -8.43
CA ALA A 116 -8.16 4.93 -9.71
C ALA A 116 -9.36 5.56 -10.43
N ASP A 117 -10.52 4.89 -10.45
CA ASP A 117 -11.73 5.42 -11.08
C ASP A 117 -12.25 6.66 -10.37
N TYR A 118 -12.20 6.67 -9.04
CA TYR A 118 -12.57 7.83 -8.23
C TYR A 118 -11.65 9.02 -8.52
N GLU A 119 -10.34 8.79 -8.57
CA GLU A 119 -9.34 9.80 -8.88
C GLU A 119 -9.52 10.37 -10.29
N ASN A 120 -9.72 9.51 -11.29
CA ASN A 120 -9.93 9.93 -12.68
C ASN A 120 -11.24 10.70 -12.88
N ALA A 121 -12.27 10.39 -12.09
CA ALA A 121 -13.56 11.09 -12.17
C ALA A 121 -13.56 12.46 -11.45
N ALA A 122 -12.52 12.76 -10.67
CA ALA A 122 -12.41 14.00 -9.91
C ALA A 122 -11.28 14.93 -10.40
N ALA A 123 -10.51 14.49 -11.40
CA ALA A 123 -9.53 15.28 -12.14
C ALA A 123 -10.21 16.10 -13.24
#